data_AF-A0A811MV59-F1
#
_entry.id   AF-A0A811MV59-F1
#
_cell.length_a   1.000
_cell.length_b   1.000
_cell.length_c   1.000
_cell.angle_alpha   90.00
_cell.angle_beta   90.00
_cell.angle_gamma   90.00
#
_symmetry.space_group_name_H-M   'P 1'
#
loop_
_entity.id
_entity.type
_entity.pdbx_description
1 polymer ?
#
loop_
_entity_poly.entity_id
_entity_poly.type
_entity_poly.pdbx_seq_one_letter_code
_entity_poly.pdbx_strand_id
1 'polypeptide(L)'
;MPAILGLSDEILLRKIEFLVNEAAMEPWYIVERSVLFAMSLEKRLVPRHYVMKVLQEKGLMNSNMSFSSLAAIGEEAFKSKFIDCHMDSVPGLADAYAAACAGIVPSRV
;
A
#
# COMPACT_ATOMS: atom_id res chain seq x y z
N MET A 1 17.21 -1.85 -15.72
CA MET A 1 16.12 -2.62 -16.36
C MET A 1 14.81 -2.23 -15.66
N PRO A 2 13.79 -1.72 -16.38
CA PRO A 2 12.47 -1.48 -15.79
C PRO A 2 11.93 -2.78 -15.19
N ALA A 3 11.48 -2.76 -13.93
CA ALA A 3 11.01 -3.95 -13.22
C ALA A 3 9.83 -4.64 -13.92
N ILE A 4 9.07 -3.87 -14.71
CA ILE A 4 7.93 -4.35 -15.48
C ILE A 4 8.29 -5.45 -16.49
N LEU A 5 9.52 -5.45 -17.04
CA LEU A 5 9.96 -6.43 -18.04
C LEU A 5 10.22 -7.82 -17.45
N GLY A 6 10.36 -7.91 -16.12
CA GLY A 6 10.56 -9.18 -15.42
C GLY A 6 9.26 -9.79 -14.87
N LEU A 7 8.11 -9.16 -15.11
CA LEU A 7 6.81 -9.64 -14.63
C LEU A 7 6.12 -10.48 -15.71
N SER A 8 5.47 -11.55 -15.29
CA SER A 8 4.47 -12.23 -16.12
C SER A 8 3.26 -11.32 -16.35
N ASP A 9 2.55 -11.50 -17.44
CA ASP A 9 1.30 -10.78 -17.73
C ASP A 9 0.28 -10.87 -16.59
N GLU A 10 0.16 -12.03 -15.93
CA GLU A 10 -0.75 -12.22 -14.80
C GLU A 10 -0.42 -11.29 -13.62
N ILE A 11 0.85 -11.30 -13.16
CA ILE A 11 1.31 -10.43 -12.06
C ILE A 11 1.18 -8.95 -12.46
N LEU A 12 1.52 -8.63 -13.70
CA LEU A 12 1.42 -7.26 -14.21
C LEU A 12 -0.03 -6.76 -14.17
N LEU A 13 -0.97 -7.56 -14.67
CA LEU A 13 -2.39 -7.22 -14.71
C LEU A 13 -2.95 -7.02 -13.30
N ARG A 14 -2.70 -7.95 -12.36
CA ARG A 14 -3.14 -7.81 -10.96
C ARG A 14 -2.64 -6.53 -10.31
N LYS A 15 -1.39 -6.13 -10.61
CA LYS A 15 -0.81 -4.88 -10.10
C LYS A 15 -1.51 -3.66 -10.70
N ILE A 16 -1.77 -3.67 -12.01
CA ILE A 16 -2.48 -2.58 -12.69
C ILE A 16 -3.89 -2.45 -12.14
N GLU A 17 -4.62 -3.56 -12.04
CA GLU A 17 -5.98 -3.60 -11.48
C GLU A 17 -6.04 -3.01 -10.08
N PHE A 18 -5.12 -3.41 -9.19
CA PHE A 18 -5.03 -2.84 -7.86
C PHE A 18 -4.75 -1.32 -7.88
N LEU A 19 -3.76 -0.88 -8.67
CA LEU A 19 -3.37 0.52 -8.69
C LEU A 19 -4.48 1.43 -9.26
N VAL A 20 -5.21 0.96 -10.27
CA VAL A 20 -6.30 1.71 -10.89
C VAL A 20 -7.56 1.65 -10.04
N ASN A 21 -8.01 0.45 -9.66
CA ASN A 21 -9.34 0.26 -9.06
C ASN A 21 -9.34 0.53 -7.55
N GLU A 22 -8.32 0.04 -6.84
CA GLU A 22 -8.28 0.15 -5.38
C GLU A 22 -7.57 1.41 -4.92
N ALA A 23 -6.39 1.70 -5.50
CA ALA A 23 -5.60 2.88 -5.16
C ALA A 23 -6.01 4.14 -5.93
N ALA A 24 -7.02 4.05 -6.80
CA ALA A 24 -7.59 5.16 -7.58
C ALA A 24 -6.53 5.99 -8.33
N MET A 25 -5.48 5.34 -8.85
CA MET A 25 -4.42 6.02 -9.58
C MET A 25 -4.71 6.10 -11.07
N GLU A 26 -4.48 7.27 -11.63
CA GLU A 26 -4.59 7.49 -13.07
C GLU A 26 -3.55 6.67 -13.86
N PRO A 27 -3.93 6.02 -14.99
CA PRO A 27 -3.02 5.17 -15.77
C PRO A 27 -1.72 5.87 -16.19
N TRP A 28 -1.81 7.13 -16.63
CA TRP A 28 -0.62 7.90 -17.03
C TRP A 28 0.35 8.11 -15.86
N TYR A 29 -0.17 8.34 -14.66
CA TYR A 29 0.62 8.53 -13.46
C TYR A 29 1.27 7.22 -12.99
N ILE A 30 0.60 6.09 -13.18
CA ILE A 30 1.17 4.74 -12.93
C ILE A 30 2.38 4.48 -13.84
N VAL A 31 2.27 4.81 -15.13
CA VAL A 31 3.36 4.64 -16.10
C VAL A 31 4.59 5.47 -15.72
N GLU A 32 4.39 6.73 -15.29
CA GLU A 32 5.48 7.57 -14.78
C GLU A 32 6.11 7.02 -13.50
N ARG A 33 5.39 6.21 -12.72
CA ARG A 33 5.83 5.62 -11.45
C ARG A 33 6.06 4.13 -11.56
N SER A 34 6.75 3.72 -12.63
CA SER A 34 7.07 2.31 -12.90
C SER A 34 7.81 1.58 -11.76
N VAL A 35 8.41 2.31 -10.82
CA VAL A 35 9.00 1.76 -9.59
C VAL A 35 7.99 0.98 -8.73
N LEU A 36 6.69 1.29 -8.81
CA LEU A 36 5.64 0.55 -8.09
C LEU A 36 5.54 -0.90 -8.53
N PHE A 37 5.89 -1.21 -9.79
CA PHE A 37 5.91 -2.58 -10.30
C PHE A 37 7.04 -3.41 -9.67
N ALA A 38 8.11 -2.77 -9.18
CA ALA A 38 9.20 -3.44 -8.46
C ALA A 38 8.82 -3.85 -7.02
N MET A 39 7.76 -3.28 -6.45
CA MET A 39 7.34 -3.54 -5.07
C MET A 39 6.45 -4.79 -5.00
N SER A 40 6.44 -5.52 -3.88
CA SER A 40 5.51 -6.64 -3.72
C SER A 40 4.06 -6.14 -3.66
N LEU A 41 3.15 -6.75 -4.43
CA LEU A 41 1.72 -6.43 -4.37
C LEU A 41 1.16 -6.78 -2.98
N GLU A 42 1.25 -8.05 -2.61
CA GLU A 42 0.67 -8.59 -1.36
C GLU A 42 1.41 -8.14 -0.11
N LYS A 43 2.74 -8.03 -0.15
CA LYS A 43 3.52 -7.74 1.07
C LYS A 43 3.72 -6.27 1.33
N ARG A 44 3.47 -5.39 0.34
CA ARG A 44 3.78 -3.96 0.45
C ARG A 44 2.69 -3.05 -0.07
N LEU A 45 2.24 -3.21 -1.31
CA LEU A 45 1.26 -2.28 -1.88
C LEU A 45 -0.09 -2.40 -1.17
N VAL A 46 -0.65 -3.60 -1.10
CA VAL A 46 -1.96 -3.86 -0.48
C VAL A 46 -1.96 -3.49 1.02
N PRO A 47 -1.01 -3.96 1.86
CA PRO A 47 -1.02 -3.66 3.29
C PRO A 47 -0.89 -2.17 3.58
N ARG A 48 -0.07 -1.46 2.80
CA ARG A 48 0.13 -0.01 3.01
C ARG A 48 -1.03 0.82 2.50
N HIS A 49 -1.70 0.39 1.43
CA HIS A 49 -2.94 1.01 0.99
C HIS A 49 -4.03 0.85 2.04
N TYR A 50 -4.14 -0.33 2.66
CA TYR A 50 -5.05 -0.57 3.76
C TYR A 50 -4.81 0.39 4.93
N VAL A 51 -3.56 0.53 5.41
CA VAL A 51 -3.23 1.49 6.47
C VAL A 51 -3.59 2.92 6.06
N MET A 52 -3.25 3.34 4.84
CA MET A 52 -3.60 4.66 4.32
C MET A 52 -5.11 4.91 4.38
N LYS A 53 -5.93 3.95 3.93
CA LYS A 53 -7.40 4.04 3.97
C LYS A 53 -7.93 4.16 5.40
N VAL A 54 -7.48 3.31 6.31
CA VAL A 54 -7.90 3.34 7.72
C VAL A 54 -7.57 4.69 8.36
N LEU A 55 -6.36 5.22 8.14
CA LEU A 55 -5.95 6.50 8.71
C LEU A 55 -6.72 7.68 8.11
N GLN A 56 -7.00 7.66 6.81
CA GLN A 56 -7.82 8.69 6.16
C GLN A 56 -9.25 8.67 6.67
N GLU A 57 -9.86 7.50 6.82
CA GLU A 57 -11.22 7.33 7.36
C GLU A 57 -11.33 7.79 8.83
N LYS A 58 -10.25 7.65 9.60
CA LYS A 58 -10.15 8.12 10.99
C LYS A 58 -9.74 9.61 11.10
N GLY A 59 -9.48 10.29 9.99
CA GLY A 59 -9.02 11.69 9.97
C GLY A 59 -7.60 11.89 10.50
N LEU A 60 -6.82 10.80 10.60
CA LEU A 60 -5.44 10.79 11.10
C LEU A 60 -4.39 10.99 10.00
N MET A 61 -4.81 10.99 8.73
CA MET A 61 -3.96 11.21 7.56
C MET A 61 -4.62 12.15 6.57
N ASN A 62 -3.81 13.04 5.97
CA ASN A 62 -4.26 13.93 4.90
C ASN A 62 -4.68 13.13 3.64
N SER A 63 -5.84 13.45 3.08
CA SER A 63 -6.33 12.87 1.82
C SER A 63 -5.42 13.13 0.62
N ASN A 64 -4.61 14.20 0.66
CA ASN A 64 -3.68 14.56 -0.42
C ASN A 64 -2.36 13.74 -0.38
N MET A 65 -2.17 12.85 0.60
CA MET A 65 -0.97 12.02 0.67
C MET A 65 -0.93 11.06 -0.54
N SER A 66 0.11 11.15 -1.37
CA SER A 66 0.24 10.25 -2.53
C SER A 66 0.53 8.82 -2.09
N PHE A 67 -0.29 7.89 -2.55
CA PHE A 67 -0.05 6.46 -2.34
C PHE A 67 1.32 6.03 -2.87
N SER A 68 1.76 6.57 -4.02
CA SER A 68 3.06 6.24 -4.60
C SER A 68 4.22 6.61 -3.66
N SER A 69 4.16 7.79 -3.02
CA SER A 69 5.13 8.22 -2.03
C SER A 69 5.11 7.32 -0.80
N LEU A 70 3.92 6.97 -0.32
CA LEU A 70 3.73 6.11 0.85
C LEU A 70 4.25 4.69 0.62
N ALA A 71 4.05 4.14 -0.59
CA ALA A 71 4.60 2.85 -0.99
C ALA A 71 6.14 2.83 -1.02
N ALA A 72 6.77 3.97 -1.39
CA ALA A 72 8.23 4.11 -1.50
C ALA A 72 8.95 4.23 -0.15
N ILE A 73 8.27 4.61 0.93
CA ILE A 73 8.88 4.79 2.26
C ILE A 73 9.52 3.46 2.75
N GLY A 74 10.70 3.51 3.36
CA GLY A 74 11.34 2.31 3.95
C GLY A 74 10.46 1.66 5.04
N GLU A 75 10.62 0.37 5.28
CA GLU A 75 9.73 -0.37 6.20
C GLU A 75 9.71 0.20 7.62
N GLU A 76 10.89 0.45 8.20
CA GLU A 76 11.02 1.02 9.55
C GLU A 76 10.40 2.42 9.64
N ALA A 77 10.69 3.27 8.65
CA ALA A 77 10.14 4.62 8.58
C ALA A 77 8.61 4.61 8.37
N PHE A 78 8.09 3.61 7.65
CA PHE A 78 6.65 3.44 7.45
C PHE A 78 5.96 3.07 8.76
N LYS A 79 6.48 2.06 9.47
CA LYS A 79 5.95 1.64 10.77
C LYS A 79 5.94 2.77 11.78
N SER A 80 7.08 3.44 11.94
CA SER A 80 7.19 4.56 12.88
C SER A 80 6.20 5.70 12.59
N LYS A 81 6.01 6.05 11.32
CA LYS A 81 5.20 7.21 10.91
C LYS A 81 3.70 6.95 10.75
N PHE A 82 3.29 5.71 10.52
CA PHE A 82 1.90 5.40 10.18
C PHE A 82 1.29 4.26 11.00
N ILE A 83 2.08 3.58 11.83
CA ILE A 83 1.59 2.50 12.69
C ILE A 83 1.84 2.87 14.14
N ASP A 84 3.10 3.02 14.54
CA ASP A 84 3.50 3.19 15.93
C ASP A 84 2.92 4.48 16.53
N CYS A 85 2.90 5.57 15.75
CA CYS A 85 2.31 6.85 16.14
C CYS A 85 0.78 6.83 16.30
N HIS A 86 0.11 5.76 15.86
CA HIS A 86 -1.34 5.64 15.87
C HIS A 86 -1.84 4.44 16.70
N MET A 87 -0.98 3.75 17.45
CA MET A 87 -1.39 2.56 18.21
C MET A 87 -2.50 2.83 19.23
N ASP A 88 -2.48 4.00 19.88
CA ASP A 88 -3.53 4.39 20.85
C ASP A 88 -4.83 4.84 20.16
N SER A 89 -4.72 5.42 18.96
CA SER A 89 -5.86 5.97 18.22
C SER A 89 -6.57 4.92 17.35
N VAL A 90 -5.82 3.90 16.92
CA VAL A 90 -6.31 2.78 16.09
C VAL A 90 -5.80 1.46 16.68
N PRO A 91 -6.40 0.98 17.78
CA PRO A 91 -6.03 -0.31 18.36
C PRO A 91 -6.13 -1.45 17.33
N GLY A 92 -5.10 -2.30 17.27
CA GLY A 92 -5.04 -3.43 16.34
C GLY A 92 -4.51 -3.11 14.93
N LEU A 93 -4.18 -1.84 14.61
CA LEU A 93 -3.62 -1.46 13.31
C LEU A 93 -2.30 -2.18 12.99
N ALA A 94 -1.42 -2.30 13.99
CA ALA A 94 -0.13 -2.98 13.85
C ALA A 94 -0.31 -4.47 13.52
N ASP A 95 -1.22 -5.15 14.22
CA ASP A 95 -1.51 -6.56 14.01
C ASP A 95 -2.18 -6.81 12.66
N ALA A 96 -3.14 -5.94 12.28
CA ALA A 96 -3.79 -6.01 10.98
C ALA A 96 -2.78 -5.80 9.83
N TYR A 97 -1.86 -4.85 9.96
CA TYR A 97 -0.80 -4.64 8.99
C TYR A 97 0.15 -5.85 8.92
N ALA A 98 0.57 -6.40 10.06
CA ALA A 98 1.43 -7.57 10.10
C ALA A 98 0.78 -8.80 9.46
N ALA A 99 -0.51 -9.04 9.73
CA ALA A 99 -1.30 -10.10 9.10
C ALA A 99 -1.40 -9.90 7.58
N ALA A 100 -1.72 -8.69 7.13
CA ALA A 100 -1.78 -8.36 5.71
C ALA A 100 -0.43 -8.58 5.01
N CYS A 101 0.68 -8.15 5.62
CA CYS A 101 2.03 -8.39 5.09
C CYS A 101 2.41 -9.88 5.04
N ALA A 102 1.84 -10.71 5.91
CA ALA A 102 2.00 -12.16 5.89
C ALA A 102 1.11 -12.86 4.82
N GLY A 103 0.25 -12.11 4.12
CA GLY A 103 -0.73 -12.66 3.18
C GLY A 103 -1.97 -13.24 3.88
N ILE A 104 -2.14 -12.96 5.16
CA ILE A 104 -3.32 -13.33 5.94
C ILE A 104 -4.28 -12.14 5.85
N VAL A 105 -5.22 -12.18 4.90
CA VAL A 105 -6.27 -11.15 4.81
C VAL A 105 -7.15 -11.29 6.06
N PRO A 106 -7.22 -10.29 6.96
CA PRO A 106 -8.14 -10.35 8.07
C PRO A 106 -9.57 -10.25 7.51
N SER A 107 -10.40 -11.24 7.79
CA SER A 107 -11.84 -11.12 7.60
C SER A 107 -12.34 -9.91 8.39
N ARG A 108 -12.98 -8.97 7.68
CA ARG A 108 -13.56 -7.72 8.21
C ARG A 108 -14.16 -7.94 9.61
N VAL A 109 -13.72 -7.13 10.59
CA VAL A 109 -14.45 -6.88 11.84
C VAL A 109 -15.41 -5.72 11.60
#